data_AF-A0A7L4ZAR9-F1
#
_entry.id   AF-A0A7L4ZAR9-F1
#
_cell.length_a   1.000
_cell.length_b   1.000
_cell.length_c   1.000
_cell.angle_alpha   90.00
_cell.angle_beta   90.00
_cell.angle_gamma   90.00
#
_symmetry.space_group_name_H-M   'P 1'
#
loop_
_entity.id
_entity.type
_entity.pdbx_description
1 polymer ?
#
loop_
_entity_poly.entity_id
_entity_poly.type
_entity_poly.pdbx_seq_one_letter_code
_entity_poly.pdbx_strand_id
1 'polypeptide(L)'
;MGNDPGFALFPQTRHLRVQTRCACGCGSADFSIDAGAVAPVPAITSTRVVAEMELFGAGGGTVGEVLVFVTDGYLSRLEVCSWSDELRTLPDAHRILCSCDR
;
A
#
# COMPACT_ATOMS: atom_id res chain seq x y z
N MET A 1 -20.92 -11.60 -4.53
CA MET A 1 -20.03 -11.11 -3.44
C MET A 1 -18.68 -11.77 -3.69
N GLY A 2 -17.92 -11.23 -4.63
CA GLY A 2 -16.82 -11.93 -5.29
C GLY A 2 -15.46 -11.39 -4.86
N ASN A 3 -14.52 -12.30 -4.62
CA ASN A 3 -13.06 -12.18 -4.67
C ASN A 3 -12.51 -10.75 -4.81
N ASP A 4 -12.59 -9.94 -3.75
CA ASP A 4 -11.72 -8.78 -3.65
C ASP A 4 -10.33 -9.29 -3.21
N PRO A 5 -9.31 -9.29 -4.09
CA PRO A 5 -7.99 -9.78 -3.77
C PRO A 5 -7.35 -9.03 -2.59
N GLY A 6 -7.83 -7.81 -2.25
CA GLY A 6 -7.34 -7.03 -1.12
C GLY A 6 -7.49 -7.74 0.23
N PHE A 7 -8.58 -8.46 0.46
CA PHE A 7 -8.80 -9.16 1.74
C PHE A 7 -7.81 -10.31 1.96
N ALA A 8 -7.40 -11.00 0.89
CA ALA A 8 -6.41 -12.08 0.98
C ALA A 8 -5.01 -11.57 1.32
N LEU A 9 -4.71 -10.30 1.03
CA LEU A 9 -3.43 -9.66 1.32
C LEU A 9 -3.40 -9.03 2.72
N PHE A 10 -4.55 -8.81 3.36
CA PHE A 10 -4.63 -8.18 4.67
C PHE A 10 -3.73 -8.81 5.75
N PRO A 11 -3.60 -10.16 5.87
CA PRO A 11 -2.71 -10.77 6.84
C PRO A 11 -1.24 -10.33 6.72
N GLN A 12 -0.78 -9.99 5.52
CA GLN A 12 0.60 -9.56 5.27
C GLN A 12 0.93 -8.21 5.91
N THR A 13 -0.06 -7.34 6.14
CA THR A 13 0.13 -6.00 6.71
C THR A 13 0.87 -6.00 8.05
N ARG A 14 0.76 -7.09 8.82
CA ARG A 14 1.43 -7.24 10.12
C ARG A 14 2.93 -7.53 10.01
N HIS A 15 3.36 -8.02 8.86
CA HIS A 15 4.70 -8.50 8.58
C HIS A 15 5.46 -7.57 7.61
N LEU A 16 4.82 -6.48 7.16
CA LEU A 16 5.45 -5.46 6.33
C LEU A 16 6.35 -4.54 7.14
N ARG A 17 7.45 -4.14 6.51
CA ARG A 17 8.31 -3.04 6.93
C ARG A 17 8.57 -2.14 5.74
N VAL A 18 8.68 -0.83 5.98
CA VAL A 18 9.20 0.08 4.95
C VAL A 18 10.68 -0.25 4.75
N GLN A 19 11.04 -0.65 3.53
CA GLN A 19 12.42 -0.91 3.14
C GLN A 19 13.09 0.37 2.65
N THR A 20 12.44 1.07 1.72
CA THR A 20 12.92 2.30 1.12
C THR A 20 11.78 3.27 0.92
N ARG A 21 12.12 4.56 0.83
CA ARG A 21 11.19 5.63 0.43
C ARG A 21 11.69 6.27 -0.85
N CYS A 22 10.78 6.88 -1.59
CA CYS A 22 11.15 7.62 -2.80
C CYS A 22 12.09 8.78 -2.44
N ALA A 23 13.16 8.96 -3.22
CA ALA A 23 14.16 10.00 -3.01
C ALA A 23 13.62 11.43 -3.24
N CYS A 24 12.49 11.58 -3.94
CA CYS A 24 11.85 12.90 -4.09
C CYS A 24 11.15 13.39 -2.82
N GLY A 25 10.99 12.52 -1.81
CA GLY A 25 10.34 12.86 -0.54
C GLY A 25 8.83 12.68 -0.53
N CYS A 26 8.23 12.11 -1.59
CA CYS A 26 6.80 11.82 -1.59
C CYS A 26 6.46 10.67 -0.62
N GLY A 27 5.16 10.44 -0.40
CA GLY A 27 4.68 9.38 0.47
C GLY A 27 4.97 7.94 0.00
N SER A 28 5.47 7.74 -1.22
CA SER A 28 5.75 6.41 -1.77
C SER A 28 6.80 5.65 -0.97
N ALA A 29 6.58 4.35 -0.79
CA ALA A 29 7.45 3.45 -0.06
C ALA A 29 7.45 2.06 -0.69
N ASP A 30 8.63 1.45 -0.81
CA ASP A 30 8.76 0.02 -1.06
C ASP A 30 8.78 -0.73 0.27
N PHE A 31 8.17 -1.91 0.27
CA PHE A 31 8.07 -2.76 1.43
C PHE A 31 8.98 -3.97 1.33
N SER A 32 9.50 -4.37 2.49
CA SER A 32 9.98 -5.72 2.71
C SER A 32 8.96 -6.50 3.54
N ILE A 33 8.91 -7.81 3.32
CA ILE A 33 8.01 -8.72 4.03
C ILE A 33 8.78 -9.93 4.56
N ASP A 34 8.41 -10.37 5.76
CA ASP A 34 8.90 -11.64 6.30
C ASP A 34 8.15 -12.82 5.67
N ALA A 35 8.68 -13.33 4.56
CA ALA A 35 8.12 -14.48 3.83
C ALA A 35 8.20 -15.80 4.62
N GLY A 36 8.92 -15.86 5.75
CA GLY A 36 8.88 -16.99 6.67
C GLY A 36 7.66 -16.96 7.59
N ALA A 37 7.09 -15.78 7.84
CA ALA A 37 5.98 -15.57 8.76
C ALA A 37 4.60 -15.47 8.08
N VAL A 38 4.55 -15.18 6.78
CA VAL A 38 3.29 -15.07 6.03
C VAL A 38 3.43 -15.59 4.60
N ALA A 39 2.39 -16.27 4.12
CA ALA A 39 2.34 -16.84 2.78
C ALA A 39 2.00 -15.80 1.70
N PRO A 40 2.44 -16.03 0.44
CA PRO A 40 1.98 -15.23 -0.69
C PRO A 40 0.54 -15.59 -1.05
N VAL A 41 -0.16 -14.69 -1.75
CA VAL A 41 -1.45 -15.00 -2.38
C VAL A 41 -1.18 -15.73 -3.70
N PRO A 42 -1.45 -17.06 -3.81
CA PRO A 42 -0.94 -17.87 -4.93
C PRO A 42 -1.51 -17.49 -6.31
N ALA A 43 -2.71 -16.91 -6.34
CA ALA A 43 -3.35 -16.47 -7.57
C ALA A 43 -2.70 -15.23 -8.21
N ILE A 44 -1.65 -14.68 -7.58
CA ILE A 44 -0.95 -13.49 -8.05
C ILE A 44 0.52 -13.82 -8.35
N THR A 45 0.87 -13.91 -9.62
CA THR A 45 2.20 -14.32 -10.10
C THR A 45 2.93 -13.22 -10.89
N SER A 46 2.42 -11.99 -10.81
CA SER A 46 2.99 -10.82 -11.49
C SER A 46 2.76 -9.57 -10.64
N THR A 47 3.44 -8.48 -11.02
CA THR A 47 3.22 -7.18 -10.39
C THR A 47 1.91 -6.57 -10.87
N ARG A 48 1.05 -6.12 -9.94
CA ARG A 48 -0.18 -5.38 -10.25
C ARG A 48 -0.65 -4.51 -9.09
N VAL A 49 -1.50 -3.54 -9.39
CA VAL A 49 -2.26 -2.77 -8.38
C VAL A 49 -3.36 -3.65 -7.80
N VAL A 50 -3.49 -3.63 -6.47
CA VAL A 50 -4.46 -4.43 -5.71
C VAL A 50 -5.39 -3.59 -4.83
N ALA A 51 -5.05 -2.32 -4.63
CA ALA A 51 -5.94 -1.33 -4.03
C ALA A 51 -5.53 0.05 -4.56
N GLU A 52 -6.53 0.92 -4.71
CA GLU A 52 -6.36 2.31 -5.13
C GLU A 52 -7.30 3.20 -4.32
N MET A 53 -6.88 4.45 -4.12
CA MET A 53 -7.67 5.46 -3.41
C MET A 53 -7.35 6.84 -3.96
N GLU A 54 -8.37 7.61 -4.31
CA GLU A 54 -8.20 9.00 -4.75
C GLU A 54 -7.71 9.89 -3.61
N LEU A 55 -6.83 10.83 -3.94
CA LEU A 55 -6.40 11.91 -3.06
C LEU A 55 -7.14 13.18 -3.43
N PHE A 56 -7.87 13.74 -2.48
CA PHE A 56 -8.61 14.99 -2.67
C PHE A 56 -7.85 16.17 -2.08
N GLY A 57 -7.71 17.25 -2.85
CA GLY A 57 -7.17 18.52 -2.38
C GLY A 57 -8.18 19.31 -1.56
N ALA A 58 -7.76 20.46 -1.01
CA ALA A 58 -8.60 21.33 -0.19
C ALA A 58 -9.88 21.81 -0.90
N GLY A 59 -9.85 21.93 -2.23
CA GLY A 59 -11.00 22.29 -3.06
C GLY A 59 -11.93 21.11 -3.40
N GLY A 60 -11.68 19.91 -2.87
CA GLY A 60 -12.48 18.71 -3.13
C GLY A 60 -12.23 18.03 -4.48
N GLY A 61 -11.35 18.58 -5.32
CA GLY A 61 -10.92 17.94 -6.57
C GLY A 61 -9.86 16.87 -6.34
N THR A 62 -9.82 15.85 -7.21
CA THR A 62 -8.79 14.82 -7.20
C THR A 62 -7.43 15.43 -7.63
N VAL A 63 -6.42 15.28 -6.79
CA VAL A 63 -5.05 15.80 -7.00
C VAL A 63 -4.01 14.68 -7.18
N GLY A 64 -4.48 13.44 -7.24
CA GLY A 64 -3.67 12.25 -7.34
C GLY A 64 -4.38 11.03 -6.78
N GLU A 65 -3.61 9.98 -6.56
CA GLU A 65 -4.08 8.70 -6.02
C GLU A 65 -2.99 8.01 -5.20
N VAL A 66 -3.42 7.11 -4.33
CA VAL A 66 -2.58 6.16 -3.62
C VAL A 66 -2.83 4.79 -4.21
N LEU A 67 -1.76 4.13 -4.65
CA LEU A 67 -1.79 2.79 -5.21
C LEU A 67 -1.05 1.82 -4.28
N VAL A 68 -1.60 0.63 -4.11
CA VAL A 68 -0.91 -0.48 -3.42
C VAL A 68 -0.61 -1.56 -4.45
N PHE A 69 0.65 -1.96 -4.50
CA PHE A 69 1.13 -2.99 -5.40
C PHE A 69 1.40 -4.29 -4.66
N VAL A 70 1.16 -5.37 -5.38
CA VAL A 70 1.62 -6.72 -5.05
C VAL A 70 2.62 -7.16 -6.10
N THR A 71 3.62 -7.93 -5.70
CA THR A 71 4.57 -8.63 -6.59
C THR A 71 4.67 -10.08 -6.12
N ASP A 72 4.40 -11.03 -7.02
CA ASP A 72 4.46 -12.48 -6.73
C ASP A 72 3.66 -12.90 -5.47
N GLY A 73 2.51 -12.27 -5.28
CA GLY A 73 1.60 -12.57 -4.18
C GLY A 73 1.95 -11.89 -2.86
N TYR A 74 2.97 -11.04 -2.82
CA TYR A 74 3.35 -10.24 -1.65
C TYR A 74 3.13 -8.75 -1.86
N LEU A 75 2.59 -8.06 -0.85
CA LEU A 75 2.54 -6.60 -0.81
C LEU A 75 3.96 -6.04 -0.94
N SER A 76 4.18 -5.18 -1.94
CA SER A 76 5.52 -4.77 -2.37
C SER A 76 5.75 -3.26 -2.34
N ARG A 77 4.72 -2.45 -2.63
CA ARG A 77 4.87 -0.99 -2.68
C ARG A 77 3.56 -0.28 -2.38
N LEU A 78 3.69 0.87 -1.73
CA LEU A 78 2.69 1.94 -1.77
C LEU A 78 3.24 3.08 -2.61
N GLU A 79 2.46 3.56 -3.56
CA GLU A 79 2.82 4.68 -4.42
C GLU A 79 1.83 5.83 -4.25
N VAL A 80 2.36 7.04 -4.08
CA VAL A 80 1.60 8.28 -4.14
C VAL A 80 1.85 8.91 -5.50
N CYS A 81 0.86 8.79 -6.38
CA CYS A 81 0.86 9.42 -7.69
C CYS A 81 0.19 10.78 -7.56
N SER A 82 0.96 11.88 -7.62
CA SER A 82 0.37 13.22 -7.67
C SER A 82 0.27 13.70 -9.11
N TRP A 83 -0.86 14.33 -9.44
CA TRP A 83 -1.05 15.03 -10.71
C TRP A 83 -0.70 16.52 -10.63
N SER A 84 -0.21 16.97 -9.46
CA SER A 84 0.29 18.32 -9.23
C SER A 84 1.79 18.31 -8.99
N ASP A 85 2.46 19.43 -9.25
CA ASP A 85 3.88 19.62 -8.90
C ASP A 85 4.12 19.71 -7.38
N GLU A 86 3.06 19.78 -6.57
CA GLU A 86 3.15 19.77 -5.12
C GLU A 86 3.56 18.39 -4.59
N LEU A 87 4.66 18.36 -3.82
CA LEU A 87 5.09 17.15 -3.14
C LEU A 87 4.04 16.70 -2.13
N ARG A 88 3.47 15.51 -2.35
CA ARG A 88 2.50 14.89 -1.44
C ARG A 88 3.20 13.91 -0.51
N THR A 89 3.31 14.28 0.75
CA THR A 89 3.74 13.41 1.84
C THR A 89 2.54 12.75 2.49
N LEU A 90 2.69 11.51 2.96
CA LEU A 90 1.70 10.91 3.85
C LEU A 90 1.99 11.32 5.29
N PRO A 91 0.96 11.60 6.10
CA PRO A 91 1.15 11.84 7.53
C PRO A 91 1.72 10.60 8.21
N ASP A 92 2.26 10.76 9.42
CA ASP A 92 2.69 9.64 10.24
C ASP A 92 1.53 8.65 10.42
N ALA A 93 1.72 7.44 9.88
CA ALA A 93 0.73 6.38 9.98
C ALA A 93 0.81 5.77 11.38
N HIS A 94 -0.20 6.05 12.22
CA HIS A 94 -0.40 5.28 13.43
C HIS A 94 -1.02 3.93 13.08
N ARG A 95 -0.34 2.83 13.43
CA ARG A 95 -0.88 1.49 13.26
C ARG A 95 -2.06 1.30 14.22
N ILE A 96 -3.27 1.35 13.69
CA ILE A 96 -4.47 0.98 14.45
C ILE A 96 -4.65 -0.53 14.30
N LEU A 97 -4.17 -1.26 15.30
CA LEU A 97 -4.53 -2.67 15.42
C LEU A 97 -5.93 -2.76 16.02
N CYS A 98 -6.80 -3.54 15.38
CA CYS A 98 -8.09 -3.86 15.98
C CYS A 98 -7.81 -4.61 17.31
N SER A 99 -8.53 -4.25 18.37
CA SER A 99 -8.34 -4.82 19.71
C SER A 99 -8.62 -6.33 19.78
N CYS A 100 -9.27 -6.89 18.77
CA CYS A 100 -9.55 -8.32 18.63
C CYS A 100 -8.31 -9.15 18.29
N ASP A 101 -7.20 -8.50 17.90
CA ASP A 101 -5.99 -9.18 17.43
C ASP A 101 -4.80 -9.03 18.39
N ARG A 102 -5.09 -8.92 19.70
CA ARG A 102 -4.11 -8.88 20.80
C ARG A 102 -4.08 -10.19 21.57
#